data_AF-A0A414ETW3-F1
#
_entry.id   AF-A0A414ETW3-F1
#
_cell.length_a   1.000
_cell.length_b   1.000
_cell.length_c   1.000
_cell.angle_alpha   90.00
_cell.angle_beta   90.00
_cell.angle_gamma   90.00
#
_symmetry.space_group_name_H-M   'P 1'
#
loop_
_entity.id
_entity.type
_entity.pdbx_description
1 polymer ?
#
loop_
_entity_poly.entity_id
_entity_poly.type
_entity_poly.pdbx_seq_one_letter_code
_entity_poly.pdbx_strand_id
1 'polypeptide(L)'
;MSGGDFYAAPKIVTVRKAHKCAYCGETIPAGTRGVLMESGLWVGLFWKRYACPRCQPYVSEFWGWQGCESESIELDFDEFMREHHRDEWVTDDDD
;
A
#
# COMPACT_ATOMS: atom_id res chain seq x y z
N MET A 1 16.09 -3.55 -26.33
CA MET A 1 16.69 -3.25 -25.01
C MET A 1 15.79 -3.90 -23.98
N SER A 2 16.29 -4.92 -23.29
CA SER A 2 15.56 -5.61 -22.23
C SER A 2 15.50 -4.69 -21.03
N GLY A 3 14.44 -3.89 -20.90
CA GLY A 3 14.17 -3.17 -19.67
C GLY A 3 13.86 -4.21 -18.60
N GLY A 4 14.78 -4.43 -17.67
CA GLY A 4 14.57 -5.38 -16.59
C GLY A 4 13.48 -4.90 -15.63
N ASP A 5 12.76 -5.84 -15.02
CA ASP A 5 11.83 -5.55 -13.94
C ASP A 5 12.57 -4.91 -12.77
N PHE A 6 11.95 -3.92 -12.12
CA PHE A 6 12.55 -3.26 -10.97
C PHE A 6 11.50 -2.73 -9.99
N TYR A 7 11.90 -2.70 -8.72
CA TYR A 7 11.17 -2.04 -7.65
C TYR A 7 11.91 -0.74 -7.29
N ALA A 8 11.25 0.42 -7.42
CA ALA A 8 11.86 1.69 -7.01
C ALA A 8 11.79 1.83 -5.49
N ALA A 9 12.84 2.40 -4.90
CA ALA A 9 12.85 2.72 -3.47
C ALA A 9 11.58 3.53 -3.08
N PRO A 10 10.83 3.10 -2.05
CA PRO A 10 9.61 3.77 -1.62
C PRO A 10 9.90 5.20 -1.15
N LYS A 11 8.93 6.10 -1.37
CA LYS A 11 9.09 7.52 -1.02
C LYS A 11 7.94 8.00 -0.18
N ILE A 12 8.25 8.77 0.86
CA ILE A 12 7.24 9.53 1.60
C ILE A 12 7.00 10.85 0.88
N VAL A 13 5.76 11.11 0.50
CA VAL A 13 5.37 12.27 -0.30
C VAL A 13 4.18 13.02 0.28
N THR A 14 3.98 14.24 -0.22
CA THR A 14 2.71 14.97 -0.12
C THR A 14 1.98 14.87 -1.44
N VAL A 15 0.76 14.33 -1.44
CA VAL A 15 -0.01 14.14 -2.68
C VAL A 15 -0.63 15.45 -3.14
N ARG A 16 -0.64 15.71 -4.46
CA ARG A 16 -1.20 16.92 -5.05
C ARG A 16 -2.67 16.78 -5.51
N LYS A 17 -3.14 15.53 -5.61
CA LYS A 17 -4.52 15.17 -5.98
C LYS A 17 -4.99 14.02 -5.10
N ALA A 18 -6.30 13.76 -5.11
CA ALA A 18 -6.83 12.60 -4.40
C ALA A 18 -6.35 11.29 -5.04
N HIS A 19 -6.08 10.30 -4.19
CA HIS A 19 -5.65 8.95 -4.59
C HIS A 19 -6.44 7.91 -3.79
N LYS A 20 -6.47 6.67 -4.29
CA LYS A 20 -6.92 5.53 -3.52
C LYS A 20 -5.74 4.88 -2.82
N CYS A 21 -5.90 4.57 -1.53
CA CYS A 21 -4.96 3.73 -0.81
C CYS A 21 -5.07 2.32 -1.38
N ALA A 22 -3.95 1.72 -1.79
CA ALA A 22 -3.94 0.36 -2.34
C ALA A 22 -4.12 -0.74 -1.28
N TYR A 23 -4.10 -0.36 0.01
CA TYR A 23 -4.10 -1.28 1.15
C TYR A 23 -5.44 -1.29 1.88
N CYS A 24 -6.04 -0.14 2.13
CA CYS A 24 -7.34 -0.05 2.80
C CYS A 24 -8.49 0.41 1.89
N GLY A 25 -8.24 0.67 0.60
CA GLY A 25 -9.25 1.18 -0.34
C GLY A 25 -9.78 2.60 -0.06
N GLU A 26 -9.43 3.20 1.08
CA GLU A 26 -9.86 4.56 1.44
C GLU A 26 -9.27 5.61 0.49
N THR A 27 -9.99 6.73 0.38
CA THR A 27 -9.53 7.87 -0.41
C THR A 27 -8.55 8.72 0.39
N ILE A 28 -7.32 8.87 -0.13
CA ILE A 28 -6.31 9.81 0.35
C ILE A 28 -6.62 11.19 -0.23
N PRO A 29 -6.97 12.20 0.58
CA PRO A 29 -7.27 13.55 0.09
C PRO A 29 -6.05 14.23 -0.54
N ALA A 30 -6.28 15.18 -1.45
CA ALA A 30 -5.23 16.06 -1.94
C ALA A 30 -4.60 16.87 -0.79
N GLY A 31 -3.29 17.07 -0.82
CA GLY A 31 -2.55 17.78 0.23
C GLY A 31 -2.13 16.91 1.41
N THR A 32 -2.55 15.63 1.46
CA THR A 32 -2.16 14.71 2.53
C THR A 32 -0.65 14.48 2.52
N ARG A 33 -0.02 14.65 3.68
CA ARG A 33 1.42 14.42 3.93
C ARG A 33 1.64 13.03 4.50
N GLY A 34 2.87 12.51 4.43
CA GLY A 34 3.19 11.21 5.01
C GLY A 34 2.66 10.02 4.19
N VAL A 35 2.32 10.24 2.92
CA VAL A 35 1.80 9.20 2.04
C VAL A 35 2.98 8.39 1.48
N LEU A 36 2.94 7.07 1.59
CA LEU A 36 3.90 6.21 0.91
C LEU A 36 3.56 6.14 -0.56
N MET A 37 4.57 6.36 -1.42
CA MET A 37 4.49 6.07 -2.84
C MET A 37 5.45 4.94 -3.16
N GLU A 38 4.90 3.88 -3.75
CA GLU A 38 5.67 2.79 -4.33
C GLU A 38 5.45 2.79 -5.84
N SER A 39 6.49 2.40 -6.57
CA SER A 39 6.43 2.30 -8.02
C SER A 39 7.47 1.33 -8.53
N GLY A 40 7.23 0.76 -9.69
CA GLY A 40 8.17 -0.14 -10.33
C GLY A 40 7.75 -0.48 -11.74
N LEU A 41 8.51 -1.40 -12.34
CA LEU A 41 8.22 -2.02 -13.62
C LEU A 41 8.12 -3.53 -13.38
N TRP A 42 7.02 -4.13 -13.83
CA TRP A 42 6.79 -5.57 -13.73
C TRP A 42 6.17 -6.08 -15.02
N VAL A 43 6.80 -7.07 -15.66
CA VAL A 43 6.34 -7.68 -16.93
C VAL A 43 6.12 -6.60 -18.01
N GLY A 44 7.03 -5.61 -18.03
CA GLY A 44 6.96 -4.47 -18.96
C GLY A 44 5.87 -3.44 -18.68
N LEU A 45 5.11 -3.58 -17.58
CA LEU A 45 4.09 -2.64 -17.16
C LEU A 45 4.55 -1.82 -15.95
N PHE A 46 4.49 -0.49 -16.09
CA PHE A 46 4.76 0.40 -14.98
C PHE A 46 3.59 0.39 -14.01
N TRP A 47 3.88 0.15 -12.74
CA TRP A 47 2.89 0.22 -11.67
C TRP A 47 3.26 1.31 -10.67
N LYS A 48 2.23 1.85 -10.03
CA LYS A 48 2.36 2.88 -9.00
C LYS A 48 1.21 2.75 -8.02
N ARG A 49 1.51 2.67 -6.74
CA ARG A 49 0.52 2.59 -5.66
C ARG A 49 0.84 3.55 -4.52
N TYR A 50 -0.18 3.84 -3.73
CA TYR A 50 -0.10 4.77 -2.62
C TYR A 50 -0.62 4.10 -1.35
N ALA A 51 0.07 4.31 -0.23
CA ALA A 51 -0.41 3.95 1.10
C ALA A 51 -0.75 5.21 1.87
N CYS A 52 -1.94 5.27 2.45
CA CYS A 52 -2.32 6.37 3.33
C CYS A 52 -1.41 6.40 4.58
N PRO A 53 -1.34 7.52 5.33
CA PRO A 53 -0.49 7.62 6.50
C PRO A 53 -0.80 6.59 7.61
N ARG A 54 -2.04 6.09 7.66
CA ARG A 54 -2.45 5.01 8.57
C ARG A 54 -1.86 3.66 8.16
N CYS A 55 -1.87 3.32 6.87
CA CYS A 55 -1.35 2.02 6.40
C CYS A 55 0.16 2.01 6.19
N GLN A 56 0.75 3.17 5.88
CA GLN A 56 2.18 3.31 5.57
C GLN A 56 3.14 2.59 6.53
N PRO A 57 2.95 2.65 7.86
CA PRO A 57 3.85 1.99 8.82
C PRO A 57 3.94 0.47 8.64
N TYR A 58 2.84 -0.16 8.23
CA TYR A 58 2.71 -1.62 8.18
C TYR A 58 3.06 -2.22 6.82
N VAL A 59 3.18 -1.39 5.77
CA VAL A 59 3.44 -1.87 4.39
C VAL A 59 4.67 -2.76 4.29
N SER A 60 5.77 -2.40 4.94
CA SER A 60 7.01 -3.19 4.87
C SER A 60 6.87 -4.55 5.56
N GLU A 61 6.11 -4.61 6.65
CA GLU A 61 5.87 -5.84 7.39
C GLU A 61 4.91 -6.75 6.63
N PHE A 62 3.82 -6.18 6.10
CA PHE A 62 2.87 -6.89 5.23
C PHE A 62 3.57 -7.60 4.06
N TRP A 63 4.44 -6.92 3.31
CA TRP A 63 5.13 -7.58 2.19
C TRP A 63 6.13 -8.66 2.63
N GLY A 64 6.64 -8.56 3.87
CA GLY A 64 7.46 -9.60 4.48
C GLY A 64 6.65 -10.84 4.87
N TRP A 65 5.40 -10.64 5.31
CA TRP A 65 4.44 -11.72 5.61
C TRP A 65 3.89 -12.38 4.34
N GLN A 66 3.45 -11.58 3.37
CA GLN A 66 2.74 -12.06 2.18
C GLN A 66 3.68 -12.72 1.13
N GLY A 67 4.99 -12.47 1.21
CA GLY A 67 5.95 -13.07 0.28
C GLY A 67 6.02 -12.40 -1.09
N CYS A 68 5.80 -11.09 -1.15
CA CYS A 68 5.95 -10.22 -2.33
C CYS A 68 4.93 -10.38 -3.49
N GLU A 69 3.92 -11.24 -3.37
CA GLU A 69 2.87 -11.42 -4.39
C GLU A 69 1.48 -11.40 -3.75
N SER A 70 0.51 -10.75 -4.38
CA SER A 70 -0.85 -10.62 -3.85
C SER A 70 -1.85 -10.49 -5.00
N GLU A 71 -2.95 -11.25 -4.94
CA GLU A 71 -4.06 -11.14 -5.90
C GLU A 71 -4.94 -9.93 -5.57
N SER A 72 -5.17 -9.66 -4.28
CA SER A 72 -5.93 -8.51 -3.78
C SER A 72 -5.24 -7.88 -2.58
N ILE A 73 -4.44 -6.84 -2.83
CA ILE A 73 -3.68 -6.15 -1.78
C ILE A 73 -4.60 -5.66 -0.67
N GLU A 74 -5.82 -5.23 -1.00
CA GLU A 74 -6.76 -4.71 -0.01
C GLU A 74 -7.26 -5.80 0.96
N LEU A 75 -7.61 -6.99 0.44
CA LEU A 75 -8.09 -8.10 1.27
C LEU A 75 -6.95 -8.73 2.08
N ASP A 76 -5.82 -8.97 1.43
CA ASP A 76 -4.65 -9.57 2.08
C ASP A 76 -4.11 -8.66 3.19
N PHE A 77 -4.16 -7.34 2.99
CA PHE A 77 -3.74 -6.38 3.99
C PHE A 77 -4.71 -6.30 5.17
N ASP A 78 -6.03 -6.37 4.92
CA ASP A 78 -7.03 -6.46 5.99
C ASP A 78 -6.83 -7.72 6.84
N GLU A 79 -6.59 -8.88 6.21
CA GLU A 79 -6.27 -10.13 6.91
C GLU A 79 -5.01 -9.99 7.77
N PHE A 80 -3.91 -9.49 7.18
CA PHE A 80 -2.67 -9.25 7.90
C PHE A 80 -2.87 -8.31 9.11
N MET A 81 -3.61 -7.21 8.94
CA MET A 81 -3.87 -6.27 10.02
C MET A 81 -4.74 -6.89 11.12
N ARG A 82 -5.72 -7.73 10.78
CA ARG A 82 -6.55 -8.46 11.76
C ARG A 82 -5.76 -9.52 12.52
N GLU A 83 -4.80 -10.18 11.89
CA GLU A 83 -3.98 -11.22 12.52
C GLU A 83 -2.89 -10.62 13.43
N HIS A 84 -2.22 -9.56 12.98
CA HIS A 84 -1.00 -9.05 13.63
C HIS A 84 -1.18 -7.72 14.37
N HIS A 85 -2.16 -6.90 13.97
CA HIS A 85 -2.33 -5.51 14.42
C HIS A 85 -3.77 -5.19 14.82
N ARG A 86 -4.51 -6.19 15.33
CA ARG A 86 -5.96 -6.09 15.60
C ARG A 86 -6.34 -4.91 16.48
N ASP A 87 -5.54 -4.62 17.51
CA ASP A 87 -5.82 -3.54 18.46
C ASP A 87 -5.71 -2.14 17.83
N GLU A 88 -4.98 -2.01 16.72
CA GLU A 88 -4.80 -0.77 15.96
C GLU A 88 -5.67 -0.74 14.69
N TRP A 89 -6.18 -1.89 14.27
CA TRP A 89 -6.99 -2.08 13.09
C TRP A 89 -8.49 -2.03 13.41
N VAL A 90 -9.02 -0.82 13.54
CA VAL A 90 -10.46 -0.59 13.59
C VAL A 90 -11.01 -0.49 12.17
N THR A 91 -11.75 -1.51 11.74
CA THR A 91 -12.61 -1.46 10.55
C THR A 91 -14.05 -1.52 11.03
N ASP A 92 -14.95 -0.70 10.49
CA ASP A 92 -16.36 -0.60 10.89
C ASP A 92 -17.21 -1.88 10.62
N ASP A 93 -16.58 -3.04 10.39
CA ASP A 93 -17.22 -4.33 10.09
C ASP A 93 -17.41 -5.24 11.32
N ASP A 94 -17.27 -4.71 12.55
CA ASP A 94 -17.73 -5.36 13.78
C ASP A 94 -19.14 -4.84 14.16
N ASP A 95 -20.18 -5.29 13.44
CA ASP A 95 -21.60 -5.21 13.86
C ASP A 95 -22.33 -6.53 13.56
#